data_AF-A0A7S0WAD3-F1
#
_entry.id   AF-A0A7S0WAD3-F1
#
_cell.length_a   1.000
_cell.length_b   1.000
_cell.length_c   1.000
_cell.angle_alpha   90.00
_cell.angle_beta   90.00
_cell.angle_gamma   90.00
#
_symmetry.space_group_name_H-M   'P 1'
#
loop_
_entity.id
_entity.type
_entity.pdbx_description
1 polymer ?
#
loop_
_entity_poly.entity_id
_entity_poly.type
_entity_poly.pdbx_seq_one_letter_code
_entity_poly.pdbx_strand_id
1 'polypeptide(L)'
;SWHDFMAGKLPQLPGDKPTIDDWEQHLTTVFPEVRLKKYMEMRGADGGSYEAIIALPAFWVGLLYSDTALTAAEKLVSDWTQAERDALRVGVTKDGLSAKFRDGTALDIAKQVVDLSVVGLKERGLGEEVYVNYLLKIVRDGKSEAKRVSELNATQWKGDLDKLYEYATIPAVLPEIK
;
A
#
# COMPACT_ATOMS: atom_id res chain seq x y z
N SER A 1 6.70 13.89 -26.96
CA SER A 1 5.71 13.23 -26.09
C SER A 1 5.27 11.91 -26.73
N TRP A 2 4.50 11.05 -26.03
CA TRP A 2 3.94 9.84 -26.67
C TRP A 2 3.05 10.18 -27.87
N HIS A 3 2.25 11.24 -27.76
CA HIS A 3 1.43 11.75 -28.87
C HIS A 3 2.27 12.15 -30.09
N ASP A 4 3.43 12.79 -29.88
CA ASP A 4 4.34 13.13 -30.98
C ASP A 4 4.94 11.89 -31.63
N PHE A 5 5.24 10.84 -30.85
CA PHE A 5 5.74 9.58 -31.39
C PHE A 5 4.67 8.88 -32.24
N MET A 6 3.42 8.80 -31.75
CA MET A 6 2.29 8.28 -32.54
C MET A 6 2.09 9.05 -33.85
N ALA A 7 2.39 10.36 -33.86
CA ALA A 7 2.30 11.21 -35.04
C ALA A 7 3.52 11.15 -35.98
N GLY A 8 4.57 10.40 -35.64
CA GLY A 8 5.83 10.36 -36.41
C GLY A 8 6.68 11.64 -36.30
N LYS A 9 6.44 12.44 -35.26
CA LYS A 9 7.03 13.76 -35.02
C LYS A 9 8.03 13.77 -33.86
N LEU A 10 8.44 12.62 -33.36
CA LEU A 10 9.40 12.54 -32.26
C LEU A 10 10.79 12.99 -32.77
N PRO A 11 11.40 14.05 -32.22
CA PRO A 11 12.68 14.56 -32.73
C PRO A 11 13.83 13.55 -32.68
N GLN A 12 13.79 12.64 -31.71
CA GLN A 12 14.79 11.58 -31.52
C GLN A 12 14.66 10.44 -32.53
N LEU A 13 13.47 10.25 -33.13
CA LEU A 13 13.15 9.20 -34.10
C LEU A 13 12.29 9.79 -35.24
N PRO A 14 12.87 10.62 -36.13
CA PRO A 14 12.09 11.34 -37.13
C PRO A 14 11.42 10.42 -38.14
N GLY A 15 10.10 10.52 -38.28
CA GLY A 15 9.30 9.74 -39.24
C GLY A 15 8.87 8.35 -38.73
N ASP A 16 9.51 7.83 -37.69
CA ASP A 16 9.16 6.54 -37.09
C ASP A 16 7.88 6.64 -36.25
N LYS A 17 7.10 5.55 -36.22
CA LYS A 17 5.90 5.42 -35.39
C LYS A 17 6.09 4.28 -34.38
N PRO A 18 5.49 4.38 -33.18
CA PRO A 18 5.66 3.38 -32.14
C PRO A 18 4.99 2.06 -32.48
N THR A 19 5.56 0.99 -31.95
CA THR A 19 5.01 -0.35 -31.89
C THR A 19 4.22 -0.56 -30.58
N ILE A 20 3.62 -1.75 -30.43
CA ILE A 20 3.04 -2.17 -29.14
C ILE A 20 4.11 -2.35 -28.07
N ASP A 21 5.32 -2.80 -28.43
CA ASP A 21 6.42 -2.94 -27.48
C ASP A 21 6.87 -1.57 -26.94
N ASP A 22 6.91 -0.56 -27.81
CA ASP A 22 7.19 0.83 -27.39
C ASP A 22 6.12 1.35 -26.42
N TRP A 23 4.86 0.94 -26.60
CA TRP A 23 3.77 1.31 -25.70
C TRP A 23 3.90 0.62 -24.34
N GLU A 24 4.23 -0.67 -24.32
CA GLU A 24 4.46 -1.41 -23.08
C GLU A 24 5.65 -0.85 -22.29
N GLN A 25 6.71 -0.43 -22.99
CA GLN A 25 7.84 0.28 -22.40
C GLN A 25 7.41 1.66 -21.87
N HIS A 26 6.66 2.44 -22.65
CA HIS A 26 6.18 3.75 -22.23
C HIS A 26 5.32 3.67 -20.95
N LEU A 27 4.38 2.72 -20.87
CA LEU A 27 3.57 2.50 -19.67
C LEU A 27 4.40 2.16 -18.43
N THR A 28 5.59 1.58 -18.60
CA THR A 28 6.50 1.26 -17.50
C THR A 28 7.18 2.50 -16.91
N THR A 29 7.11 3.65 -17.60
CA THR A 29 7.65 4.96 -17.14
C THR A 29 6.64 5.81 -16.36
N VAL A 30 5.38 5.39 -16.29
CA VAL A 30 4.34 6.08 -15.52
C VAL A 30 4.33 5.52 -14.09
N PHE A 31 4.34 6.37 -13.06
CA PHE A 31 4.42 5.96 -11.65
C PHE A 31 3.31 6.57 -10.77
N PRO A 32 2.02 6.30 -11.05
CA PRO A 32 0.92 6.66 -10.15
C PRO A 32 0.87 5.71 -8.92
N GLU A 33 0.00 6.03 -7.95
CA GLU A 33 -0.28 5.15 -6.80
C GLU A 33 -0.88 3.79 -7.22
N VAL A 34 -1.70 3.79 -8.28
CA VAL A 34 -2.28 2.60 -8.91
C VAL A 34 -2.02 2.67 -10.40
N ARG A 35 -1.32 1.68 -10.95
CA ARG A 35 -0.95 1.67 -12.38
C ARG A 35 -1.74 0.62 -13.15
N LEU A 36 -2.24 1.03 -14.32
CA LEU A 36 -2.92 0.15 -15.25
C LEU A 36 -1.98 -0.26 -16.39
N LYS A 37 -1.84 -1.57 -16.59
CA LYS A 37 -1.29 -2.22 -17.79
C LYS A 37 -2.35 -3.22 -18.29
N LYS A 38 -1.94 -4.41 -18.75
CA LYS A 38 -2.85 -5.56 -18.92
C LYS A 38 -3.41 -6.10 -17.60
N TYR A 39 -2.88 -5.59 -16.48
CA TYR A 39 -3.25 -5.88 -15.10
C TYR A 39 -3.12 -4.59 -14.28
N MET A 40 -3.60 -4.60 -13.05
CA MET A 40 -3.50 -3.47 -12.12
C MET A 40 -2.36 -3.68 -11.12
N GLU A 41 -1.62 -2.62 -10.81
CA GLU A 41 -0.52 -2.64 -9.85
C GLU A 41 -0.82 -1.67 -8.69
N MET A 42 -0.81 -2.17 -7.46
CA MET A 42 -0.92 -1.38 -6.24
C MET A 42 0.49 -0.97 -5.79
N ARG A 43 0.79 0.34 -5.69
CA ARG A 43 2.18 0.83 -5.62
C ARG A 43 2.51 1.68 -4.40
N GLY A 44 1.55 1.86 -3.48
CA GLY A 44 1.67 2.78 -2.34
C GLY A 44 2.26 2.19 -1.06
N ALA A 45 2.80 0.97 -1.07
CA ALA A 45 3.31 0.30 0.13
C ALA A 45 4.85 0.34 0.20
N ASP A 46 5.37 0.61 1.39
CA ASP A 46 6.80 0.48 1.70
C ASP A 46 7.24 -1.00 1.69
N GLY A 47 8.51 -1.24 1.40
CA GLY A 47 9.14 -2.51 1.73
C GLY A 47 9.19 -2.70 3.24
N GLY A 48 9.03 -3.94 3.72
CA GLY A 48 8.94 -4.21 5.15
C GLY A 48 9.40 -5.61 5.53
N SER A 49 8.99 -6.07 6.70
CA SER A 49 9.28 -7.42 7.20
C SER A 49 8.67 -8.50 6.29
N TYR A 50 9.09 -9.74 6.49
CA TYR A 50 8.54 -10.90 5.79
C TYR A 50 7.00 -10.98 5.89
N GLU A 51 6.46 -10.70 7.08
CA GLU A 51 5.02 -10.67 7.32
C GLU A 51 4.33 -9.53 6.58
N ALA A 52 4.96 -8.35 6.48
CA ALA A 52 4.42 -7.23 5.71
C ALA A 52 4.38 -7.54 4.21
N ILE A 53 5.42 -8.18 3.68
CA ILE A 53 5.51 -8.61 2.28
C ILE A 53 4.39 -9.60 1.93
N ILE A 54 4.06 -10.51 2.84
CA ILE A 54 2.97 -11.49 2.63
C ILE A 54 1.60 -10.84 2.82
N ALA A 55 1.47 -9.94 3.78
CA ALA A 55 0.20 -9.31 4.07
C ALA A 55 -0.27 -8.36 2.96
N LEU A 56 0.65 -7.70 2.25
CA LEU A 56 0.32 -6.77 1.16
C LEU A 56 -0.52 -7.40 0.02
N PRO A 57 -0.09 -8.50 -0.63
CA PRO A 57 -0.92 -9.15 -1.65
C PRO A 57 -2.20 -9.74 -1.06
N ALA A 58 -2.15 -10.35 0.13
CA ALA A 58 -3.34 -10.90 0.79
C ALA A 58 -4.39 -9.81 1.04
N PHE A 59 -3.95 -8.62 1.46
CA PHE A 59 -4.81 -7.46 1.68
C PHE A 59 -5.60 -7.09 0.41
N TRP A 60 -4.89 -6.92 -0.70
CA TRP A 60 -5.52 -6.53 -1.97
C TRP A 60 -6.34 -7.64 -2.60
N VAL A 61 -5.93 -8.91 -2.46
CA VAL A 61 -6.74 -10.06 -2.89
C VAL A 61 -8.05 -10.10 -2.11
N GLY A 62 -8.00 -9.95 -0.79
CA GLY A 62 -9.19 -9.90 0.05
C GLY A 62 -10.12 -8.75 -0.30
N LEU A 63 -9.58 -7.57 -0.61
CA LEU A 63 -10.39 -6.39 -0.88
C LEU A 63 -10.98 -6.38 -2.30
N LEU A 64 -10.25 -6.87 -3.29
CA LEU A 64 -10.58 -6.68 -4.71
C LEU A 64 -11.16 -7.93 -5.38
N TYR A 65 -10.91 -9.13 -4.86
CA TYR A 65 -11.35 -10.40 -5.48
C TYR A 65 -12.55 -11.04 -4.74
N SER A 66 -13.34 -10.22 -4.04
CA SER A 66 -14.63 -10.57 -3.45
C SER A 66 -15.61 -9.47 -3.81
N ASP A 67 -16.77 -9.83 -4.37
CA ASP A 67 -17.81 -8.85 -4.72
C ASP A 67 -18.34 -8.15 -3.47
N THR A 68 -18.45 -8.88 -2.35
CA THR A 68 -18.88 -8.35 -1.05
C THR A 68 -17.91 -7.28 -0.54
N ALA A 69 -16.61 -7.61 -0.49
CA ALA A 69 -15.59 -6.71 0.02
C ALA A 69 -15.40 -5.50 -0.91
N LEU A 70 -15.39 -5.73 -2.23
CA LEU A 70 -15.22 -4.68 -3.24
C LEU A 70 -16.37 -3.68 -3.21
N THR A 71 -17.61 -4.16 -3.17
CA THR A 71 -18.80 -3.29 -3.10
C THR A 71 -18.80 -2.44 -1.82
N ALA A 72 -18.44 -3.04 -0.68
CA ALA A 72 -18.34 -2.33 0.58
C ALA A 72 -17.22 -1.28 0.58
N ALA A 73 -16.07 -1.60 -0.03
CA ALA A 73 -14.96 -0.68 -0.19
C ALA A 73 -15.30 0.50 -1.12
N GLU A 74 -15.99 0.23 -2.24
CA GLU A 74 -16.50 1.26 -3.15
C GLU A 74 -17.46 2.20 -2.42
N LYS A 75 -18.39 1.64 -1.65
CA LYS A 75 -19.33 2.43 -0.85
C LYS A 75 -18.60 3.31 0.18
N LEU A 76 -17.57 2.79 0.86
CA LEU A 76 -16.78 3.53 1.85
C LEU A 76 -16.16 4.82 1.28
N VAL A 77 -15.73 4.77 0.01
CA VAL A 77 -15.04 5.88 -0.66
C VAL A 77 -15.93 6.67 -1.63
N SER A 78 -17.21 6.29 -1.75
CA SER A 78 -18.11 6.78 -2.80
C SER A 78 -18.39 8.29 -2.75
N ASP A 79 -18.32 8.91 -1.57
CA ASP A 79 -18.53 10.34 -1.37
C ASP A 79 -17.23 11.12 -1.16
N TRP A 80 -16.06 10.49 -1.35
CA TRP A 80 -14.77 11.15 -1.15
C TRP A 80 -14.49 12.09 -2.32
N THR A 81 -14.17 13.33 -1.99
CA THR A 81 -13.74 14.32 -2.97
C THR A 81 -12.28 14.09 -3.38
N GLN A 82 -11.87 14.66 -4.52
CA GLN A 82 -10.47 14.65 -4.94
C GLN A 82 -9.55 15.31 -3.90
N ALA A 83 -9.98 16.44 -3.34
CA ALA A 83 -9.22 17.16 -2.32
C ALA A 83 -9.03 16.35 -1.04
N GLU A 84 -10.05 15.60 -0.60
CA GLU A 84 -9.94 14.69 0.54
C GLU A 84 -8.97 13.54 0.27
N ARG A 85 -9.01 12.93 -0.92
CA ARG A 85 -8.05 11.87 -1.30
C ARG A 85 -6.61 12.37 -1.31
N ASP A 86 -6.38 13.55 -1.89
CA ASP A 86 -5.06 14.16 -1.95
C ASP A 86 -4.54 14.55 -0.56
N ALA A 87 -5.41 15.15 0.26
CA ALA A 87 -5.08 15.50 1.64
C ALA A 87 -4.77 14.25 2.48
N LEU A 88 -5.54 13.17 2.32
CA LEU A 88 -5.27 11.91 3.00
C LEU A 88 -3.94 11.31 2.54
N ARG A 89 -3.69 11.25 1.22
CA ARG A 89 -2.43 10.75 0.65
C ARG A 89 -1.22 11.49 1.22
N VAL A 90 -1.27 12.82 1.29
CA VAL A 90 -0.18 13.60 1.90
C VAL A 90 -0.11 13.37 3.41
N GLY A 91 -1.25 13.39 4.10
CA GLY A 91 -1.32 13.25 5.56
C GLY A 91 -0.73 11.94 6.06
N VAL A 92 -1.03 10.82 5.40
CA VAL A 92 -0.52 9.50 5.84
C VAL A 92 0.99 9.37 5.69
N THR A 93 1.63 10.09 4.75
CA THR A 93 3.11 10.07 4.63
C THR A 93 3.82 10.68 5.84
N LYS A 94 3.17 11.63 6.52
CA LYS A 94 3.73 12.34 7.67
C LYS A 94 3.27 11.75 9.00
N ASP A 95 1.96 11.57 9.13
CA ASP A 95 1.32 11.25 10.40
C ASP A 95 0.88 9.77 10.49
N GLY A 96 1.06 9.00 9.41
CA GLY A 96 0.68 7.59 9.33
C GLY A 96 -0.80 7.39 9.67
N LEU A 97 -1.08 6.42 10.54
CA LEU A 97 -2.44 6.10 10.99
C LEU A 97 -3.09 7.21 11.83
N SER A 98 -2.32 8.20 12.31
CA SER A 98 -2.86 9.34 13.06
C SER A 98 -3.30 10.51 12.17
N ALA A 99 -3.06 10.43 10.85
CA ALA A 99 -3.49 11.45 9.90
C ALA A 99 -5.00 11.68 10.02
N LYS A 100 -5.43 12.94 10.07
CA LYS A 100 -6.85 13.31 10.20
C LYS A 100 -7.60 13.07 8.90
N PHE A 101 -8.81 12.54 9.03
CA PHE A 101 -9.75 12.40 7.92
C PHE A 101 -11.17 12.55 8.44
N ARG A 102 -11.87 13.61 8.01
CA ARG A 102 -13.20 13.99 8.51
C ARG A 102 -13.23 13.99 10.05
N ASP A 103 -14.21 13.33 10.66
CA ASP A 103 -14.38 13.26 12.11
C ASP A 103 -13.45 12.24 12.81
N GLY A 104 -12.57 11.58 12.06
CA GLY A 104 -11.69 10.53 12.56
C GLY A 104 -10.25 10.63 12.05
N THR A 105 -9.64 9.47 11.89
CA THR A 105 -8.25 9.30 11.48
C THR A 105 -8.09 8.22 10.41
N ALA A 106 -6.93 8.18 9.75
CA ALA A 106 -6.56 7.11 8.85
C ALA A 106 -6.63 5.72 9.53
N LEU A 107 -6.44 5.63 10.85
CA LEU A 107 -6.64 4.40 11.61
C LEU A 107 -8.07 3.86 11.52
N ASP A 108 -9.08 4.74 11.55
CA ASP A 108 -10.49 4.36 11.51
C ASP A 108 -10.89 3.82 10.14
N ILE A 109 -10.29 4.37 9.08
CA ILE A 109 -10.39 3.83 7.72
C ILE A 109 -9.66 2.49 7.66
N ALA A 110 -8.41 2.43 8.16
CA ALA A 110 -7.57 1.24 8.10
C ALA A 110 -8.23 0.02 8.77
N LYS A 111 -8.86 0.20 9.93
CA LYS A 111 -9.64 -0.86 10.61
C LYS A 111 -10.73 -1.41 9.70
N GLN A 112 -11.55 -0.53 9.11
CA GLN A 112 -12.64 -0.93 8.23
C GLN A 112 -12.13 -1.69 7.00
N VAL A 113 -11.11 -1.19 6.30
CA VAL A 113 -10.62 -1.83 5.07
C VAL A 113 -9.88 -3.14 5.34
N VAL A 114 -9.18 -3.28 6.48
CA VAL A 114 -8.56 -4.55 6.88
C VAL A 114 -9.64 -5.58 7.20
N ASP A 115 -10.72 -5.19 7.89
CA ASP A 115 -11.85 -6.08 8.16
C ASP A 115 -12.54 -6.52 6.86
N LEU A 116 -12.73 -5.61 5.89
CA LEU A 116 -13.27 -5.95 4.57
C LEU A 116 -12.36 -6.93 3.81
N SER A 117 -11.05 -6.75 3.89
CA SER A 117 -10.09 -7.68 3.29
C SER A 117 -10.22 -9.08 3.91
N VAL A 118 -10.37 -9.19 5.23
CA VAL A 118 -10.64 -10.47 5.91
C VAL A 118 -11.93 -11.11 5.40
N VAL A 119 -13.00 -10.31 5.22
CA VAL A 119 -14.27 -10.82 4.66
C VAL A 119 -14.05 -11.44 3.28
N GLY A 120 -13.36 -10.76 2.38
CA GLY A 120 -13.16 -11.29 1.04
C GLY A 120 -12.22 -12.50 0.98
N LEU A 121 -11.20 -12.56 1.84
CA LEU A 121 -10.37 -13.77 1.96
C LEU A 121 -11.18 -14.97 2.48
N LYS A 122 -12.10 -14.74 3.44
CA LYS A 122 -13.01 -15.80 3.93
C LYS A 122 -13.98 -16.27 2.84
N GLU A 123 -14.50 -15.36 2.02
CA GLU A 123 -15.40 -15.70 0.90
C GLU A 123 -14.71 -16.61 -0.13
N ARG A 124 -13.40 -16.41 -0.36
CA ARG A 124 -12.60 -17.28 -1.22
C ARG A 124 -12.43 -18.70 -0.68
N GLY A 125 -12.52 -18.89 0.65
CA GLY A 125 -12.53 -20.22 1.28
C GLY A 125 -11.20 -20.99 1.24
N LEU A 126 -10.07 -20.30 1.07
CA LEU A 126 -8.74 -20.93 0.90
C LEU A 126 -7.87 -20.93 2.17
N GLY A 127 -8.37 -20.40 3.30
CA GLY A 127 -7.60 -20.29 4.56
C GLY A 127 -6.51 -19.22 4.53
N GLU A 128 -6.65 -18.21 3.66
CA GLU A 128 -5.66 -17.16 3.41
C GLU A 128 -5.74 -16.01 4.44
N GLU A 129 -6.76 -15.97 5.29
CA GLU A 129 -6.98 -14.90 6.27
C GLU A 129 -5.85 -14.79 7.31
N VAL A 130 -5.09 -15.87 7.51
CA VAL A 130 -3.91 -15.85 8.38
C VAL A 130 -2.85 -14.84 7.90
N TYR A 131 -2.80 -14.56 6.59
CA TYR A 131 -1.81 -13.68 5.99
C TYR A 131 -2.06 -12.20 6.27
N VAL A 132 -3.28 -11.81 6.65
CA VAL A 132 -3.59 -10.43 7.04
C VAL A 132 -3.47 -10.17 8.56
N ASN A 133 -3.06 -11.18 9.35
CA ASN A 133 -2.85 -11.03 10.79
C ASN A 133 -1.86 -9.92 11.17
N TYR A 134 -0.83 -9.72 10.34
CA TYR A 134 0.10 -8.62 10.49
C TYR A 134 -0.61 -7.25 10.48
N LEU A 135 -1.50 -7.04 9.50
CA LEU A 135 -2.26 -5.79 9.39
C LEU A 135 -3.29 -5.64 10.51
N LEU A 136 -3.95 -6.73 10.91
CA LEU A 136 -4.86 -6.76 12.07
C LEU A 136 -4.12 -6.30 13.34
N LYS A 137 -2.89 -6.76 13.55
CA LYS A 137 -2.06 -6.31 14.67
C LYS A 137 -1.74 -4.81 14.56
N ILE A 138 -1.36 -4.32 13.38
CA ILE A 138 -1.06 -2.89 13.15
C ILE A 138 -2.26 -2.00 13.47
N VAL A 139 -3.46 -2.33 12.97
CA VAL A 139 -4.68 -1.53 13.21
C VAL A 139 -5.21 -1.66 14.63
N ARG A 140 -4.97 -2.79 15.31
CA ARG A 140 -5.26 -2.97 16.74
C ARG A 140 -4.33 -2.11 17.60
N ASP A 141 -3.03 -2.16 17.33
CA ASP A 141 -2.01 -1.43 18.09
C ASP A 141 -2.02 0.08 17.76
N GLY A 142 -2.57 0.47 16.61
CA GLY A 142 -2.65 1.86 16.15
C GLY A 142 -1.30 2.46 15.75
N LYS A 143 -0.30 1.62 15.47
CA LYS A 143 1.08 2.05 15.20
C LYS A 143 1.62 1.36 13.96
N SER A 144 2.11 2.16 13.00
CA SER A 144 2.91 1.65 11.88
C SER A 144 4.29 1.17 12.34
N GLU A 145 4.99 0.41 11.49
CA GLU A 145 6.37 0.04 11.76
C GLU A 145 7.28 1.26 11.88
N ALA A 146 7.11 2.27 11.03
CA ALA A 146 7.84 3.53 11.16
C ALA A 146 7.66 4.16 12.54
N LYS A 147 6.42 4.16 13.09
CA LYS A 147 6.15 4.67 14.44
C LYS A 147 6.84 3.83 15.51
N ARG A 148 6.78 2.50 15.41
CA ARG A 148 7.42 1.56 16.34
C ARG A 148 8.94 1.73 16.36
N VAL A 149 9.56 1.73 15.18
CA VAL A 149 11.00 1.92 15.00
C VAL A 149 11.44 3.29 15.53
N SER A 150 10.67 4.35 15.25
CA SER A 150 10.96 5.69 15.79
C SER A 150 10.93 5.73 17.32
N GLU A 151 9.95 5.09 17.96
CA GLU A 151 9.86 5.01 19.42
C GLU A 151 11.01 4.20 20.03
N LEU A 152 11.34 3.04 19.45
CA LEU A 152 12.48 2.22 19.89
C LEU A 152 13.79 2.99 19.76
N ASN A 153 13.98 3.69 18.65
CA ASN A 153 15.17 4.51 18.43
C ASN A 153 15.28 5.65 19.44
N ALA A 154 14.18 6.33 19.75
CA ALA A 154 14.16 7.43 20.72
C ALA A 154 14.36 6.97 22.17
N THR A 155 14.06 5.71 22.50
CA THR A 155 14.01 5.22 23.89
C THR A 155 15.08 4.17 24.19
N GLN A 156 15.00 3.02 23.54
CA GLN A 156 15.81 1.85 23.84
C GLN A 156 17.15 1.88 23.11
N TRP A 157 17.15 2.20 21.81
CA TRP A 157 18.35 2.22 20.99
C TRP A 157 19.11 3.53 21.11
N LYS A 158 18.44 4.62 21.52
CA LYS A 158 19.04 5.93 21.79
C LYS A 158 19.87 6.46 20.61
N GLY A 159 19.37 6.29 19.38
CA GLY A 159 20.06 6.72 18.16
C GLY A 159 21.05 5.70 17.58
N ASP A 160 21.21 4.52 18.19
CA ASP A 160 22.06 3.45 17.68
C ASP A 160 21.44 2.80 16.42
N LEU A 161 22.05 3.07 15.27
CA LEU A 161 21.62 2.54 13.98
C LEU A 161 21.95 1.05 13.81
N ASP A 162 22.92 0.50 14.55
CA ASP A 162 23.22 -0.93 14.48
C ASP A 162 21.99 -1.75 14.95
N LYS A 163 21.27 -1.23 15.95
CA LYS A 163 19.99 -1.80 16.40
C LYS A 163 18.88 -1.73 15.38
N LEU A 164 18.86 -0.69 14.55
CA LEU A 164 17.92 -0.62 13.42
C LEU A 164 18.24 -1.70 12.39
N TYR A 165 19.52 -1.87 12.03
CA TYR A 165 19.93 -2.93 11.09
C TYR A 165 19.65 -4.32 11.66
N GLU A 166 19.94 -4.59 12.94
CA GLU A 166 19.55 -5.83 13.62
C GLU A 166 18.04 -6.06 13.51
N TYR A 167 17.22 -5.06 13.84
CA TYR A 167 15.75 -5.15 13.78
C TYR A 167 15.25 -5.44 12.36
N ALA A 168 15.83 -4.81 11.34
CA ALA A 168 15.42 -4.96 9.95
C ALA A 168 15.91 -6.26 9.29
N THR A 169 16.97 -6.89 9.83
CA THR A 169 17.67 -8.01 9.17
C THR A 169 17.31 -9.37 9.76
N ILE A 170 16.91 -9.46 11.04
CA ILE A 170 16.77 -10.75 11.74
C ILE A 170 15.42 -11.41 11.41
N PRO A 171 15.38 -12.55 10.68
CA PRO A 171 14.13 -13.11 10.17
C PRO A 171 13.27 -13.92 11.17
N ALA A 172 13.57 -13.97 12.48
CA ALA A 172 12.91 -14.95 13.37
C ALA A 172 12.86 -14.66 14.88
N VAL A 173 13.02 -13.43 15.38
CA VAL A 173 12.84 -13.17 16.83
C VAL A 173 12.13 -11.85 17.05
N LEU A 174 10.80 -11.87 17.10
CA LEU A 174 10.09 -10.88 17.90
C LEU A 174 10.56 -11.09 19.35
N PRO A 175 11.16 -10.11 20.04
CA PRO A 175 11.36 -10.24 21.48
C PRO A 175 9.99 -10.48 22.12
N GLU A 176 9.86 -11.56 22.89
CA GLU A 176 8.66 -11.80 23.70
C GLU A 176 8.41 -10.57 24.57
N ILE A 177 7.28 -9.92 24.34
CA ILE A 177 6.82 -8.84 25.20
C ILE A 177 6.31 -9.52 26.47
N LYS A 178 7.10 -9.45 27.53
CA LYS A 178 6.68 -9.80 28.89
C LYS A 178 5.59 -8.85 29.40
#